data_AF-A0A9D0YA33-F1
#
_entry.id   AF-A0A9D0YA33-F1
#
_cell.length_a   1.000
_cell.length_b   1.000
_cell.length_c   1.000
_cell.angle_alpha   90.00
_cell.angle_beta   90.00
_cell.angle_gamma   90.00
#
_symmetry.space_group_name_H-M   'P 1'
#
loop_
_entity.id
_entity.type
_entity.pdbx_description
1 polymer ?
#
loop_
_entity_poly.entity_id
_entity_poly.type
_entity_poly.pdbx_seq_one_letter_code
_entity_poly.pdbx_strand_id
1 'polypeptide(L)' 'MIMAIFTGKGFTKDMYERLRQEVGWETEPIDGWLTHAVCFDESGDIRMTNIWESTEKMDEASSAD' A
#
# COMPACT_ATOMS: atom_id res chain seq x y z
N MET A 1 9.63 6.81 -12.25
CA MET A 1 8.28 6.75 -11.67
C MET A 1 7.59 5.51 -12.17
N ILE A 2 6.95 4.78 -11.27
CA ILE A 2 6.15 3.58 -11.58
C ILE A 2 4.86 3.60 -10.78
N MET A 3 3.82 3.02 -11.35
CA MET A 3 2.52 2.83 -10.71
C MET A 3 2.28 1.33 -10.52
N ALA A 4 2.04 0.93 -9.28
CA ALA A 4 1.72 -0.44 -8.92
C ALA A 4 0.26 -0.52 -8.45
N ILE A 5 -0.50 -1.46 -9.02
CA ILE A 5 -1.90 -1.70 -8.69
C ILE A 5 -2.02 -3.07 -8.05
N PHE A 6 -2.63 -3.11 -6.87
CA PHE A 6 -2.82 -4.33 -6.10
C PHE A 6 -4.30 -4.57 -5.83
N THR A 7 -4.66 -5.85 -5.81
CA THR A 7 -6.02 -6.31 -5.51
C THR A 7 -5.93 -7.47 -4.55
N GLY A 8 -6.72 -7.46 -3.49
CA GLY A 8 -6.69 -8.49 -2.45
C GLY A 8 -8.09 -8.99 -2.11
N LYS A 9 -8.40 -10.23 -2.51
CA LYS A 9 -9.67 -10.85 -2.16
C LYS A 9 -9.68 -11.24 -0.68
N GLY A 10 -10.75 -10.88 0.04
CA GLY A 10 -10.91 -11.12 1.47
C GLY A 10 -10.06 -10.23 2.36
N PHE A 11 -9.28 -9.31 1.80
CA PHE A 11 -8.54 -8.30 2.57
C PHE A 11 -9.47 -7.14 2.88
N THR A 12 -10.10 -7.21 4.05
CA THR A 12 -11.17 -6.28 4.44
C THR A 12 -10.64 -4.93 4.91
N LYS A 13 -11.54 -3.94 5.00
CA LYS A 13 -11.22 -2.63 5.57
C LYS A 13 -10.66 -2.70 6.98
N ASP A 14 -11.24 -3.50 7.85
CA ASP A 14 -10.77 -3.61 9.23
C ASP A 14 -9.37 -4.21 9.32
N MET A 15 -9.02 -5.13 8.43
CA MET A 15 -7.66 -5.67 8.32
C MET A 15 -6.67 -4.59 7.85
N TYR A 16 -7.07 -3.79 6.84
CA TYR A 16 -6.27 -2.68 6.35
C TYR A 16 -5.99 -1.63 7.42
N GLU A 17 -7.02 -1.18 8.15
CA GLU A 17 -6.85 -0.13 9.17
C GLU A 17 -5.95 -0.59 10.33
N ARG A 18 -5.96 -1.88 10.68
CA ARG A 18 -5.02 -2.45 11.65
C ARG A 18 -3.59 -2.45 11.11
N LEU A 19 -3.38 -2.98 9.90
CA LEU A 19 -2.08 -3.02 9.25
C LEU A 19 -1.49 -1.61 9.12
N ARG A 20 -2.31 -0.64 8.72
CA ARG A 20 -1.94 0.77 8.60
C ARG A 20 -1.38 1.36 9.89
N GLN A 21 -2.00 1.03 11.03
CA GLN A 21 -1.51 1.45 12.34
C GLN A 21 -0.22 0.72 12.74
N GLU A 22 -0.11 -0.57 12.42
CA GLU A 22 1.07 -1.38 12.73
C GLU A 22 2.31 -0.96 11.95
N VAL A 23 2.17 -0.69 10.65
CA VAL A 23 3.29 -0.26 9.80
C VAL A 23 3.62 1.23 10.02
N GLY A 24 2.64 2.06 10.38
CA GLY A 24 2.90 3.43 10.82
C GLY A 24 3.42 4.38 9.73
N TRP A 25 3.18 4.09 8.45
CA TRP A 25 3.71 4.87 7.33
C TRP A 25 3.20 6.33 7.26
N GLU A 26 2.16 6.68 8.02
CA GLU A 26 1.70 8.07 8.16
C GLU A 26 2.57 8.92 9.06
N THR A 27 3.17 8.30 10.07
CA THR A 27 4.11 8.96 10.98
C THR A 27 5.54 8.83 10.47
N GLU A 28 5.84 7.72 9.80
CA GLU A 28 7.15 7.42 9.22
C GLU A 28 7.00 7.07 7.73
N PRO A 29 6.99 8.09 6.84
CA PRO A 29 6.81 7.86 5.42
C PRO A 29 7.87 6.93 4.83
N ILE A 30 7.42 6.01 3.97
CA ILE A 30 8.31 5.11 3.24
C ILE A 30 9.07 5.90 2.17
N ASP A 31 10.40 5.74 2.14
CA ASP A 31 11.26 6.43 1.17
C ASP A 31 10.86 6.09 -0.28
N GLY A 32 10.77 7.12 -1.13
CA GLY A 32 10.37 6.99 -2.53
C GLY A 32 8.88 6.69 -2.79
N TRP A 33 8.04 6.61 -1.76
CA TRP A 33 6.59 6.43 -1.92
C TRP A 33 5.88 7.77 -2.10
N LEU A 34 5.36 8.03 -3.30
CA LEU A 34 4.77 9.33 -3.67
C LEU A 34 3.26 9.42 -3.41
N THR A 35 2.55 8.31 -3.55
CA THR A 35 1.09 8.28 -3.37
C THR A 35 0.66 6.88 -2.95
N HIS A 36 -0.24 6.84 -1.98
CA HIS A 36 -0.96 5.65 -1.55
C HIS A 36 -2.45 5.92 -1.60
N ALA A 37 -3.18 5.16 -2.41
CA ALA A 37 -4.63 5.22 -2.47
C ALA A 37 -5.20 3.84 -2.26
N VAL A 38 -6.18 3.75 -1.37
CA VAL A 38 -6.89 2.50 -1.05
C VAL A 38 -8.39 2.74 -1.11
N CYS A 39 -9.10 1.82 -1.74
CA CYS A 39 -10.54 1.72 -1.65
C CYS A 39 -10.98 0.26 -1.53
N PHE A 40 -12.26 0.07 -1.26
CA PHE A 40 -12.89 -1.25 -1.15
C PHE A 40 -14.04 -1.30 -2.14
N ASP A 41 -14.13 -2.39 -2.90
CA ASP A 41 -15.21 -2.58 -3.87
C ASP A 41 -16.50 -3.07 -3.19
N GLU A 42 -17.55 -3.29 -4.00
CA GLU A 42 -18.86 -3.74 -3.51
C GLU A 42 -18.82 -5.08 -2.77
N SER A 43 -17.81 -5.92 -3.03
CA SER A 43 -17.61 -7.19 -2.31
C SER A 43 -16.85 -7.01 -0.99
N GLY A 44 -16.36 -5.80 -0.71
CA GLY A 44 -15.50 -5.50 0.43
C GLY A 44 -14.02 -5.84 0.21
N ASP A 45 -13.62 -6.17 -1.02
CA ASP A 45 -12.24 -6.52 -1.37
C ASP A 45 -11.41 -5.25 -1.60
N ILE A 46 -10.12 -5.29 -1.23
CA ILE A 46 -9.22 -4.13 -1.35
C ILE A 46 -8.79 -3.88 -2.79
N ARG A 47 -8.76 -2.61 -3.17
CA ARG A 47 -8.06 -2.07 -4.34
C ARG A 47 -7.06 -1.03 -3.86
N MET A 48 -5.80 -1.19 -4.23
CA MET A 48 -4.73 -0.30 -3.81
C MET A 48 -3.92 0.15 -5.02
N THR A 49 -3.55 1.42 -5.05
CA THR A 49 -2.63 1.97 -6.04
C THR A 49 -1.52 2.74 -5.32
N ASN A 50 -0.28 2.40 -5.67
CA ASN A 50 0.91 3.06 -5.16
C ASN A 50 1.67 3.68 -6.33
N ILE A 51 2.12 4.93 -6.16
CA ILE A 51 3.05 5.58 -7.09
C ILE A 51 4.40 5.68 -6.39
N TRP A 52 5.45 5.22 -7.05
CA TRP A 52 6.82 5.24 -6.54
C TRP A 52 7.74 6.07 -7.45
N GLU A 53 8.77 6.65 -6.87
CA GLU A 53 9.82 7.37 -7.58
C GLU A 53 10.56 6.49 -8.59
N SER A 54 10.93 5.27 -8.19
CA SER A 54 11.60 4.27 -9.03
C SER A 54 11.22 2.84 -8.64
N THR A 55 11.58 1.88 -9.50
CA THR A 55 11.46 0.44 -9.20
C THR A 55 12.35 0.03 -8.05
N GLU A 56 13.58 0.57 -7.95
CA GLU A 56 14.48 0.23 -6.85
C GLU A 56 13.86 0.59 -5.49
N LYS A 57 13.22 1.77 -5.37
CA LYS A 57 12.57 2.18 -4.12
C LYS A 57 11.40 1.28 -3.73
N MET A 58 10.61 0.84 -4.71
CA MET A 58 9.53 -0.12 -4.47
C MET A 58 10.08 -1.48 -4.01
N ASP A 59 11.15 -1.96 -4.63
CA ASP A 59 11.75 -3.26 -4.31
C ASP A 59 12.42 -3.23 -2.93
N GLU A 60 13.12 -2.15 -2.57
CA GLU A 60 13.68 -1.90 -1.24
C GLU A 60 12.60 -1.97 -0.16
N ALA A 61 11.47 -1.28 -0.36
CA ALA A 61 10.36 -1.26 0.58
C ALA A 61 9.64 -2.62 0.72
N SER A 62 9.58 -3.40 -0.36
CA SER A 62 8.91 -4.71 -0.37
C SER A 62 9.79 -5.85 0.16
N SER A 63 11.10 -5.59 0.34
CA SER A 63 12.08 -6.59 0.80
C SER A 63 12.49 -6.39 2.26
N ALA A 64 11.85 -5.45 2.96
CA ALA A 64 12.14 -5.13 4.36
C ALA A 64 11.40 -6.02 5.38
N ASP A 65 10.71 -7.07 4.91
CA ASP A 65 10.05 -8.11 5.72
C ASP A 65 11.00 -9.23 6.19
#